data_AF-A0A0E4FYC5-F1
#
_entry.id   AF-A0A0E4FYC5-F1
#
_cell.length_a   1.000
_cell.length_b   1.000
_cell.length_c   1.000
_cell.angle_alpha   90.00
_cell.angle_beta   90.00
_cell.angle_gamma   90.00
#
_symmetry.space_group_name_H-M   'P 1'
#
loop_
_entity.id
_entity.type
_entity.pdbx_description
1 polymer ?
#
loop_
_entity_poly.entity_id
_entity_poly.type
_entity_poly.pdbx_seq_one_letter_code
_entity_poly.pdbx_strand_id
1 'polypeptide(L)' 'MKRILKYEQTVTFDGEVGEKLRVSYDNRGDHYRQGVSLWLESGSTLQGVFIDENEVRRLQDLFELLYPRKQRR' A
#
# COMPACT_ATOMS: atom_id res chain seq x y z
N MET A 1 14.54 -20.08 -17.66
CA MET A 1 14.47 -18.62 -17.45
C MET A 1 14.04 -18.35 -16.01
N LYS A 2 14.95 -17.88 -15.14
CA LYS A 2 14.61 -17.48 -13.76
C LYS A 2 14.02 -16.06 -13.82
N ARG A 3 12.71 -15.93 -13.64
CA ARG A 3 12.03 -14.62 -13.56
C ARG A 3 12.44 -13.93 -12.26
N ILE A 4 12.78 -12.66 -12.39
CA ILE A 4 13.20 -11.74 -11.32
C ILE A 4 12.08 -11.68 -10.27
N LEU A 5 12.35 -12.15 -9.06
CA LEU A 5 11.53 -11.86 -7.89
C LEU A 5 11.75 -10.38 -7.56
N LYS A 6 10.82 -9.52 -7.98
CA LYS A 6 10.81 -8.11 -7.56
C LYS A 6 10.59 -8.08 -6.06
N TYR A 7 11.65 -7.74 -5.32
CA TYR A 7 11.68 -7.20 -3.96
C TYR A 7 10.39 -7.33 -3.15
N GLU A 8 10.13 -8.51 -2.59
CA GLU A 8 9.13 -8.66 -1.54
C GLU A 8 9.75 -8.12 -0.25
N GLN A 9 9.71 -6.80 -0.06
CA GLN A 9 10.09 -6.16 1.19
C GLN A 9 8.89 -6.14 2.11
N THR A 10 8.98 -6.88 3.21
CA THR A 10 7.97 -6.88 4.27
C THR A 10 8.54 -6.19 5.49
N VAL A 11 7.82 -5.19 5.99
CA VAL A 11 8.12 -4.50 7.26
C VAL A 11 6.97 -4.80 8.21
N THR A 12 7.29 -5.20 9.44
CA THR A 12 6.29 -5.41 10.50
C THR A 12 6.49 -4.34 11.57
N PHE A 13 5.39 -3.72 11.98
CA PHE A 13 5.33 -2.76 13.07
C PHE A 13 4.50 -3.37 14.19
N ASP A 14 5.03 -3.35 15.41
CA ASP A 14 4.31 -3.74 16.61
C ASP A 14 3.59 -2.51 17.19
N GLY A 15 2.31 -2.67 17.51
CA GLY A 15 1.46 -1.67 18.16
C GLY A 15 1.57 -1.72 19.68
N GLU A 16 1.05 -0.68 20.33
CA GLU A 16 1.13 -0.52 21.80
C GLU A 16 0.26 -1.53 22.56
N VAL A 17 -0.82 -2.04 21.96
CA VAL A 17 -1.80 -2.93 22.61
C VAL A 17 -1.78 -4.35 22.00
N GLY A 18 -0.62 -4.75 21.47
CA GLY A 18 -0.40 -6.08 20.90
C GLY A 18 -0.90 -6.22 19.46
N GLU A 19 -1.28 -5.14 18.80
CA GLU A 19 -1.54 -5.13 17.36
C GLU A 19 -0.25 -5.31 16.56
N LYS A 20 -0.37 -5.84 15.35
CA LYS A 20 0.74 -5.93 14.39
C LYS A 20 0.31 -5.44 13.04
N LEU A 21 1.03 -4.45 12.51
CA LEU A 21 0.85 -3.98 11.14
C LEU A 21 1.97 -4.55 10.27
N ARG A 22 1.62 -5.41 9.33
CA ARG A 22 2.54 -5.89 8.28
C ARG A 22 2.30 -5.11 7.00
N VAL A 23 3.37 -4.54 6.47
CA VAL A 23 3.40 -3.79 5.23
C VAL A 23 4.27 -4.54 4.23
N SER A 24 3.73 -4.94 3.08
CA SER A 24 4.48 -5.60 2.01
C SER A 24 4.35 -4.85 0.69
N TYR A 25 5.49 -4.63 0.04
CA TYR A 25 5.51 -4.20 -1.36
C TYR A 25 5.34 -5.45 -2.23
N ASP A 26 4.21 -5.53 -2.93
CA ASP A 26 3.90 -6.66 -3.78
C ASP A 26 3.14 -6.24 -5.03
N ASN A 27 3.05 -7.17 -5.98
CA ASN A 27 2.33 -6.99 -7.22
C ASN A 27 1.10 -7.90 -7.32
N ARG A 28 0.73 -8.57 -6.22
CA ARG A 28 -0.31 -9.62 -6.16
C ARG A 28 -0.28 -10.63 -7.32
N GLY A 29 0.90 -10.94 -7.85
CA GLY A 29 1.06 -11.87 -8.97
C GLY A 29 0.78 -11.31 -10.37
N ASP A 30 0.43 -10.03 -10.49
CA ASP A 30 0.27 -9.32 -11.78
C ASP A 30 1.56 -8.55 -12.12
N HIS A 31 2.12 -8.75 -13.31
CA HIS A 31 3.38 -8.10 -13.72
C HIS A 31 3.25 -6.58 -13.86
N TYR A 32 2.04 -6.09 -14.09
CA TYR A 32 1.77 -4.68 -14.36
C TYR A 32 1.22 -3.92 -13.14
N ARG A 33 0.87 -4.62 -12.07
CA ARG A 33 0.47 -4.01 -10.81
C ARG A 33 1.67 -3.84 -9.91
N GLN A 34 1.70 -2.72 -9.20
CA GLN A 34 2.65 -2.48 -8.12
C GLN A 34 1.86 -1.76 -7.04
N GLY A 35 2.05 -2.17 -5.80
CA GLY A 35 1.30 -1.60 -4.71
C GLY A 35 1.83 -2.01 -3.35
N VAL A 36 1.09 -1.58 -2.34
CA VAL A 36 1.38 -1.88 -0.95
C VAL A 36 0.22 -2.67 -0.38
N SER A 37 0.49 -3.86 0.13
CA SER A 37 -0.44 -4.59 0.98
C SER A 37 -0.18 -4.22 2.44
N LEU A 38 -1.24 -3.83 3.14
CA LEU A 38 -1.25 -3.54 4.56
C LEU A 38 -2.12 -4.60 5.25
N TRP A 39 -1.57 -5.27 6.26
CA TRP A 39 -2.26 -6.26 7.06
C TRP A 39 -2.19 -5.86 8.52
N LEU A 40 -3.35 -5.62 9.14
CA LEU A 40 -3.48 -5.33 10.55
C LEU A 40 -4.01 -6.57 11.28
N GLU A 41 -3.21 -7.07 12.21
CA GLU A 41 -3.58 -8.12 13.15
C GLU A 41 -3.86 -7.47 14.51
N SER A 42 -5.06 -7.70 15.07
CA SER A 42 -5.46 -7.17 16.37
C SER A 42 -6.31 -8.22 17.10
N GLY A 43 -5.72 -8.87 18.12
CA GLY A 43 -6.34 -10.01 18.79
C GLY A 43 -6.59 -11.18 17.82
N SER A 44 -7.85 -11.57 17.64
CA SER A 44 -8.26 -12.60 16.67
C SER A 44 -8.63 -12.05 15.29
N THR A 45 -8.56 -10.73 15.11
CA THR A 45 -8.99 -10.06 13.87
C THR A 45 -7.79 -9.83 12.96
N LEU A 46 -7.89 -10.27 11.71
CA LEU A 46 -6.94 -9.97 10.64
C LEU A 46 -7.66 -9.19 9.53
N GLN A 47 -7.27 -7.95 9.30
CA GLN A 47 -7.78 -7.10 8.23
C GLN A 47 -6.67 -6.78 7.25
N GLY A 48 -6.99 -6.78 5.96
CA GLY A 48 -6.02 -6.52 4.89
C GLY A 48 -6.58 -5.57 3.86
N VAL A 49 -5.76 -4.61 3.42
CA VAL A 49 -6.04 -3.74 2.29
C VAL A 49 -4.85 -3.74 1.33
N PHE A 50 -5.12 -3.64 0.04
CA PHE A 50 -4.09 -3.41 -0.96
C PHE A 50 -4.34 -2.12 -1.67
N ILE A 51 -3.27 -1.37 -1.83
CA ILE A 51 -3.25 -0.05 -2.39
C ILE A 51 -2.43 -0.14 -3.68
N ASP A 52 -3.10 -0.16 -4.82
CA ASP A 52 -2.44 -0.12 -6.14
C ASP A 52 -1.87 1.28 -6.37
N GLU A 53 -0.60 1.36 -6.73
CA GLU A 53 0.11 2.62 -6.95
C GLU A 53 -0.55 3.45 -8.05
N ASN A 54 -1.08 2.81 -9.11
CA ASN A 54 -1.77 3.52 -10.18
C ASN A 54 -3.11 4.09 -9.71
N GLU A 55 -3.80 3.37 -8.83
CA GLU A 55 -5.08 3.83 -8.28
C GLU A 55 -4.87 5.01 -7.33
N VAL A 56 -3.81 4.98 -6.50
CA VAL A 56 -3.43 6.12 -5.66
C VAL A 56 -3.11 7.34 -6.50
N ARG A 57 -2.30 7.21 -7.56
CA ARG A 57 -1.97 8.33 -8.44
C ARG A 57 -3.21 8.93 -9.08
N ARG A 58 -4.11 8.09 -9.62
CA ARG A 58 -5.38 8.56 -10.20
C ARG A 58 -6.27 9.27 -9.20
N LEU A 59 -6.34 8.78 -7.96
CA LEU A 59 -7.08 9.43 -6.88
C LEU A 59 -6.43 10.76 -6.51
N GLN A 60 -5.10 10.83 -6.42
CA GLN A 60 -4.38 12.08 -6.18
C GLN A 60 -4.63 13.11 -7.29
N ASP A 61 -4.51 12.72 -8.56
CA ASP A 61 -4.79 13.57 -9.71
C ASP A 61 -6.24 14.10 -9.67
N LEU A 62 -7.19 13.23 -9.33
CA LEU A 62 -8.60 13.61 -9.17
C LEU A 62 -8.79 14.59 -8.00
N PHE A 63 -8.16 14.35 -6.86
CA PHE A 63 -8.21 15.26 -5.72
C PHE A 63 -7.60 16.63 -6.04
N GLU A 64 -6.49 16.66 -6.78
CA GLU A 64 -5.86 17.90 -7.23
C GLU A 64 -6.73 18.66 -8.23
N LEU A 65 -7.44 17.95 -9.12
CA LEU A 65 -8.39 18.55 -10.05
C LEU A 65 -9.60 19.16 -9.32
N LEU A 66 -10.17 18.44 -8.35
CA LEU A 66 -11.35 18.88 -7.60
C LEU A 66 -11.02 19.94 -6.55
N TYR A 67 -9.83 19.87 -5.96
CA TYR A 67 -9.37 20.76 -4.90
C TYR A 67 -7.95 21.25 -5.22
N PRO A 68 -7.79 22.11 -6.25
CA PRO A 68 -6.50 22.61 -6.63
C PRO A 68 -5.89 23.38 -5.44
N ARG A 69 -4.69 22.97 -5.02
CA ARG A 69 -3.96 23.69 -3.99
C ARG A 69 -3.72 25.10 -4.51
N LYS A 70 -4.35 26.11 -3.90
CA LYS A 70 -4.07 27.52 -4.21
C LYS A 70 -2.56 27.73 -4.06
N GLN A 71 -1.85 27.88 -5.18
CA GLN A 71 -0.45 28.28 -5.16
C GLN A 71 -0.38 29.61 -4.42
N ARG A 72 0.15 29.60 -3.19
CA ARG A 72 0.58 30.84 -2.55
C ARG A 72 1.74 31.38 -3.38
N ARG A 73 1.45 32.43 -4.15
CA ARG A 73 2.46 33.35 -4.68
C ARG A 73 3.14 34.07 -3.54
#